data_AF-A0A3A5AZQ7-F1
#
_entry.id   AF-A0A3A5AZQ7-F1
#
_cell.length_a   1.000
_cell.length_b   1.000
_cell.length_c   1.000
_cell.angle_alpha   90.00
_cell.angle_beta   90.00
_cell.angle_gamma   90.00
#
_symmetry.space_group_name_H-M   'P 1'
#
loop_
_entity.id
_entity.type
_entity.pdbx_description
1 polymer ?
#
loop_
_entity_poly.entity_id
_entity_poly.type
_entity_poly.pdbx_seq_one_letter_code
_entity_poly.pdbx_strand_id
1 'polypeptide(L)'
;MKCAICGITIDSMEGAVDQGWEPYFYEGEKEHEFACPNCAEVFLQVDGNGEMEVKPEYRGKITYHDVEAGKEDIILMGVLIKEDEEPKH
;
A
#
# COMPACT_ATOMS: atom_id res chain seq x y z
N MET A 1 -6.05 5.93 10.74
CA MET A 1 -4.97 5.62 9.78
C MET A 1 -3.93 4.75 10.47
N LYS A 2 -3.08 4.05 9.71
CA LYS A 2 -2.14 3.07 10.25
C LYS A 2 -0.79 3.19 9.55
N CYS A 3 0.31 3.11 10.30
CA CYS A 3 1.64 3.10 9.73
C CYS A 3 1.87 1.82 8.92
N ALA A 4 2.23 1.96 7.65
CA ALA A 4 2.51 0.85 6.75
C ALA A 4 3.73 0.01 7.18
N ILE A 5 4.66 0.55 7.98
CA ILE A 5 5.89 -0.17 8.37
C ILE A 5 5.73 -0.90 9.71
N CYS A 6 5.18 -0.24 10.74
CA CYS A 6 5.12 -0.83 12.10
C CYS A 6 3.70 -1.09 12.61
N GLY A 7 2.68 -0.71 11.85
CA GLY A 7 1.28 -1.01 12.18
C GLY A 7 0.65 -0.16 13.28
N ILE A 8 1.37 0.82 13.87
CA ILE A 8 0.76 1.73 14.86
C ILE A 8 -0.35 2.56 14.21
N THR A 9 -1.39 2.87 14.97
CA THR A 9 -2.55 3.62 14.49
C THR A 9 -2.57 5.05 15.00
N ILE A 10 -3.19 5.92 14.22
CA ILE A 10 -3.56 7.27 14.64
C ILE A 10 -5.00 7.56 14.23
N ASP A 11 -5.74 8.20 15.12
CA ASP A 11 -7.19 8.26 15.05
C ASP A 11 -7.72 9.43 14.20
N SER A 12 -6.88 10.44 13.93
CA SER A 12 -7.28 11.63 13.15
C SER A 12 -6.17 12.12 12.21
N MET A 13 -6.59 12.72 11.09
CA MET A 13 -5.69 13.32 10.10
C MET A 13 -4.95 14.52 10.69
N GLU A 14 -5.66 15.35 11.46
CA GLU A 14 -5.06 16.49 12.18
C GLU A 14 -3.93 16.03 13.11
N GLY A 15 -4.17 14.96 13.88
CA GLY A 15 -3.14 14.39 14.75
C GLY A 15 -1.95 13.82 13.98
N ALA A 16 -2.18 13.27 12.78
CA ALA A 16 -1.11 12.79 11.91
C ALA A 16 -0.25 13.93 11.38
N VAL A 17 -0.87 15.04 10.95
CA VAL A 17 -0.17 16.25 10.52
C VAL A 17 0.63 16.85 11.68
N ASP A 18 0.00 17.03 12.85
CA ASP A 18 0.64 17.61 14.03
C ASP A 18 1.85 16.80 14.51
N GLN A 19 1.79 15.47 14.37
CA GLN A 19 2.87 14.58 14.75
C GLN A 19 3.92 14.39 13.66
N GLY A 20 3.71 14.94 12.45
CA GLY A 20 4.65 14.80 11.33
C GLY A 20 4.67 13.40 10.73
N TRP A 21 3.50 12.76 10.61
CA TRP A 21 3.38 11.52 9.86
C TRP A 21 3.62 11.78 8.38
N GLU A 22 4.37 10.89 7.74
CA GLU A 22 4.55 10.92 6.30
C GLU A 22 3.29 10.35 5.63
N PRO A 23 2.58 11.11 4.78
CA PRO A 23 1.38 10.63 4.11
C PRO A 23 1.60 9.47 3.14
N TYR A 24 2.74 9.41 2.44
CA TYR A 24 3.05 8.35 1.47
C TYR A 24 4.56 8.21 1.24
N PHE A 25 5.00 7.05 0.79
CA PHE A 25 6.39 6.82 0.41
C PHE A 25 6.52 5.68 -0.62
N TYR A 26 7.69 5.57 -1.24
CA TYR A 26 7.95 4.58 -2.30
C TYR A 26 8.98 3.51 -1.91
N GLU A 27 8.75 2.28 -2.34
CA GLU A 27 9.78 1.24 -2.47
C GLU A 27 9.90 0.84 -3.95
N GLY A 28 10.84 1.46 -4.67
CA GLY A 28 10.92 1.32 -6.12
C GLY A 28 9.71 1.97 -6.78
N GLU A 29 8.92 1.20 -7.54
CA GLU A 29 7.69 1.69 -8.18
C GLU A 29 6.44 1.50 -7.30
N LYS A 30 6.57 0.83 -6.14
CA LYS A 30 5.43 0.57 -5.25
C LYS A 30 5.24 1.74 -4.30
N GLU A 31 4.07 2.36 -4.37
CA GLU A 31 3.60 3.32 -3.37
C GLU A 31 3.08 2.60 -2.13
N HIS A 32 3.41 3.17 -0.98
CA HIS A 32 2.93 2.78 0.33
C HIS A 32 2.25 3.98 1.00
N GLU A 33 1.24 3.70 1.82
CA GLU A 33 0.55 4.73 2.58
C GLU A 33 1.38 5.21 3.79
N PHE A 34 0.70 5.80 4.77
CA PHE A 34 1.25 6.48 5.93
C PHE A 34 2.46 5.81 6.59
N ALA A 35 3.49 6.59 6.91
CA ALA A 35 4.56 6.21 7.85
C ALA A 35 4.54 7.10 9.09
N CYS A 36 4.65 6.49 10.27
CA CYS A 36 4.79 7.26 11.50
C CYS A 36 6.16 7.96 11.54
N PRO A 37 6.34 9.03 12.33
CA PRO A 37 7.55 9.85 12.32
C PRO A 37 8.82 9.05 12.59
N ASN A 38 8.74 8.08 13.51
CA ASN A 38 9.85 7.20 13.84
C ASN A 38 10.23 6.26 12.69
N CYS A 39 9.23 5.70 11.99
CA CYS A 39 9.51 4.86 10.83
C CYS A 39 10.02 5.68 9.65
N ALA A 40 9.50 6.89 9.45
CA ALA A 40 9.97 7.80 8.43
C ALA A 40 11.45 8.16 8.65
N GLU A 41 11.83 8.54 9.87
CA GLU A 41 13.23 8.88 10.20
C GLU A 41 14.19 7.69 9.98
N VAL A 42 13.79 6.49 10.42
CA VAL A 42 14.64 5.31 10.41
C VAL A 42 14.77 4.72 9.00
N PHE A 43 13.66 4.55 8.29
CA PHE A 43 13.60 3.74 7.07
C PHE A 43 13.53 4.55 5.79
N LEU A 44 13.15 5.83 5.84
CA LEU A 44 12.90 6.63 4.64
C LEU A 44 13.97 7.71 4.42
N GLN A 45 14.12 8.12 3.17
CA GLN A 45 14.95 9.22 2.73
C GLN A 45 14.23 10.00 1.63
N VAL A 46 14.65 11.25 1.41
CA VAL A 46 14.22 12.03 0.25
C VAL A 46 15.06 11.63 -0.97
N ASP A 47 14.41 11.31 -2.07
CA ASP A 47 15.06 10.96 -3.34
C ASP A 47 15.52 12.22 -4.13
N GLY A 48 16.00 12.01 -5.36
CA GLY A 48 16.43 13.11 -6.24
C GLY A 48 15.30 14.01 -6.75
N ASN A 49 14.04 13.56 -6.67
CA ASN A 49 12.85 14.27 -7.10
C ASN A 49 12.14 14.99 -5.93
N GLY A 50 12.60 14.77 -4.70
CA GLY A 50 11.98 15.32 -3.50
C GLY A 50 10.90 14.42 -2.89
N GLU A 51 10.77 13.18 -3.35
CA GLU A 51 9.80 12.22 -2.85
C GLU A 51 10.41 11.36 -1.73
N MET A 52 9.55 10.88 -0.83
CA MET A 52 9.98 9.99 0.26
C MET A 52 10.07 8.56 -0.26
N GLU A 53 11.23 7.93 -0.09
CA GLU A 53 11.48 6.55 -0.50
C GLU A 53 12.18 5.74 0.58
N VAL A 54 12.05 4.41 0.53
CA VAL A 54 12.78 3.49 1.40
C VAL A 54 14.27 3.55 1.08
N LYS A 55 15.08 3.76 2.13
CA LYS A 55 16.55 3.77 2.01
C LYS A 55 17.04 2.48 1.36
N PRO A 56 18.03 2.54 0.45
CA PRO A 56 18.50 1.39 -0.33
C PRO A 56 18.83 0.15 0.52
N GLU A 57 19.37 0.34 1.72
CA GLU A 57 19.75 -0.75 2.63
C GLU A 57 18.57 -1.53 3.21
N TYR A 58 17.34 -0.99 3.19
CA TYR A 58 16.14 -1.65 3.72
C TYR A 58 15.20 -2.19 2.64
N ARG A 59 15.46 -1.90 1.36
CA ARG A 59 14.61 -2.35 0.25
C ARG A 59 14.48 -3.86 0.22
N GLY A 60 13.24 -4.35 0.14
CA GLY A 60 12.90 -5.76 0.14
C GLY A 60 13.11 -6.48 1.48
N LYS A 61 13.40 -5.73 2.56
CA LYS A 61 13.59 -6.27 3.92
C LYS A 61 12.45 -5.89 4.87
N ILE A 62 11.63 -4.92 4.49
CA ILE A 62 10.50 -4.45 5.29
C ILE A 62 9.27 -5.30 4.94
N THR A 63 8.55 -5.73 5.97
CA THR A 63 7.20 -6.30 5.82
C THR A 63 6.20 -5.18 6.06
N TYR A 64 5.34 -4.93 5.09
CA TYR A 64 4.37 -3.85 5.16
C TYR A 64 3.02 -4.31 5.73
N HIS A 65 2.32 -3.37 6.34
CA HIS A 65 1.02 -3.49 6.97
C HIS A 65 -0.03 -2.59 6.31
N ASP A 66 0.31 -1.93 5.20
CA ASP A 66 -0.69 -1.19 4.42
C ASP A 66 -1.81 -2.14 4.00
N VAL A 67 -3.04 -1.66 4.14
CA VAL A 67 -4.23 -2.43 3.77
C VAL A 67 -4.32 -2.32 2.25
N GLU A 68 -4.42 -3.44 1.53
CA GLU A 68 -4.76 -3.39 0.11
C GLU A 68 -6.17 -2.79 -0.05
N ALA A 69 -6.27 -1.47 -0.14
CA ALA A 69 -7.47 -0.76 -0.59
C ALA A 69 -7.67 -1.10 -2.07
N GLY A 70 -8.17 -2.30 -2.35
CA GLY A 70 -8.37 -2.83 -3.70
C GLY A 70 -8.34 -4.35 -3.88
N LYS A 71 -8.20 -5.15 -2.81
CA LYS A 71 -8.47 -6.60 -2.86
C LYS A 71 -9.54 -7.01 -1.86
N GLU A 72 -10.70 -6.39 -1.98
CA GLU A 72 -11.93 -7.15 -1.74
C GLU A 72 -12.00 -8.27 -2.80
N ASP A 73 -12.27 -9.49 -2.35
CA ASP A 73 -12.44 -10.72 -3.12
C ASP A 73 -13.25 -10.55 -4.43
N ILE A 74 -12.62 -10.11 -5.52
CA ILE A 74 -13.15 -10.39 -6.86
C ILE A 74 -12.62 -11.76 -7.26
N ILE A 75 -13.29 -12.81 -6.77
CA ILE A 75 -13.25 -14.12 -7.40
C ILE A 75 -13.93 -13.94 -8.76
N LEU A 76 -13.16 -13.74 -9.82
CA LEU A 76 -13.62 -13.90 -11.20
C LEU A 76 -13.94 -15.38 -11.44
N MET A 77 -15.12 -15.84 -10.98
CA MET A 77 -15.70 -17.08 -11.46
C MET A 77 -16.14 -16.86 -12.91
N GLY A 78 -15.28 -17.25 -13.85
CA GLY A 78 -15.66 -17.36 -15.25
C GLY A 78 -16.71 -18.44 -15.42
N VAL A 79 -17.97 -18.05 -15.63
CA VAL A 79 -19.02 -18.96 -16.09
C VAL A 79 -18.86 -19.13 -17.60
N LEU A 80 -18.33 -20.28 -18.03
CA LEU A 80 -18.40 -20.73 -19.42
C LEU A 80 -19.83 -21.23 -19.67
N ILE A 81 -20.66 -20.40 -20.31
CA ILE A 81 -21.93 -20.87 -20.86
C ILE A 81 -21.60 -21.59 -22.17
N LYS A 82 -21.81 -22.90 -22.19
CA LYS A 82 -21.73 -23.70 -23.41
C LYS A 82 -23.05 -23.48 -24.14
N GLU A 83 -23.01 -22.83 -25.30
CA GLU A 83 -24.16 -22.79 -26.21
C GLU A 83 -24.33 -24.20 -26.79
N ASP A 84 -25.36 -24.91 -26.31
CA ASP A 84 -25.80 -26.14 -26.97
C ASP A 84 -26.55 -25.74 -28.25
N GLU A 85 -25.95 -26.04 -29.40
CA GLU A 85 -26.59 -26.04 -30.71
C GLU A 85 -27.88 -26.88 -30.64
N GLU A 86 -29.04 -26.23 -30.78
CA GLU A 86 -30.30 -26.97 -30.96
C GLU A 86 -30.26 -27.77 -32.28
N PRO A 87 -30.63 -29.06 -32.26
CA PRO A 87 -30.68 -29.87 -33.47
C PRO A 87 -31.84 -29.40 -34.37
N LYS A 88 -31.51 -29.14 -35.64
CA LYS A 88 -32.48 -28.91 -36.72
C LYS A 88 -33.47 -30.07 -36.79
N HIS A 89 -34.77 -29.75 -36.76
CA HIS A 89 -35.82 -30.63 -37.29
C HIS A 89 -36.80 -29.83 -38.14
#